data_AF-A0A921N3F0-F1
#
_entry.id   AF-A0A921N3F0-F1
#
_cell.length_a   1.000
_cell.length_b   1.000
_cell.length_c   1.000
_cell.angle_alpha   90.00
_cell.angle_beta   90.00
_cell.angle_gamma   90.00
#
_symmetry.space_group_name_H-M   'P 1'
#
loop_
_entity.id
_entity.type
_entity.pdbx_description
1 polymer ?
#
loop_
_entity_poly.entity_id
_entity_poly.type
_entity_poly.pdbx_seq_one_letter_code
_entity_poly.pdbx_strand_id
1 'polypeptide(L)' 'MKFKVGDIIEFCGQEFEVLECYDNISGRVRENCEDGCIINNFYWTYGGEECKLITK' A
#
# COMPACT_ATOMS: atom_id res chain seq x y z
N MET A 1 10.38 -8.86 0.82
CA MET A 1 9.17 -8.02 0.89
C MET A 1 9.33 -6.86 -0.08
N LYS A 2 8.31 -6.61 -0.89
CA LYS A 2 8.33 -5.61 -1.98
C LYS A 2 8.33 -4.17 -1.44
N PHE A 3 7.59 -3.96 -0.35
CA PHE A 3 7.52 -2.70 0.40
C PHE A 3 7.88 -2.95 1.87
N LYS A 4 7.99 -1.86 2.63
CA LYS A 4 8.34 -1.84 4.04
C LYS A 4 7.33 -0.98 4.81
N VAL A 5 7.21 -1.20 6.11
CA VAL A 5 6.38 -0.36 6.98
C VAL A 5 6.87 1.08 6.93
N GLY A 6 5.93 2.02 6.75
CA GLY A 6 6.18 3.44 6.56
C GLY A 6 6.40 3.87 5.10
N ASP A 7 6.50 2.93 4.15
CA ASP A 7 6.53 3.29 2.74
C ASP A 7 5.17 3.90 2.32
N ILE A 8 5.22 4.95 1.50
CA ILE A 8 4.05 5.49 0.81
C ILE A 8 4.00 4.89 -0.59
N ILE A 9 2.88 4.24 -0.92
CA ILE A 9 2.66 3.58 -2.21
C ILE A 9 1.48 4.19 -2.95
N GLU A 10 1.55 4.23 -4.28
CA GLU A 10 0.43 4.60 -5.16
C GLU A 10 -0.20 3.34 -5.75
N PHE A 11 -1.53 3.25 -5.69
CA PHE A 11 -2.31 2.24 -6.40
C PHE A 11 -3.55 2.87 -7.02
N CYS A 12 -3.76 2.68 -8.34
CA CYS A 12 -4.87 3.28 -9.09
C CYS A 12 -5.02 4.80 -8.89
N GLY A 13 -3.90 5.53 -8.72
CA GLY A 13 -3.90 6.98 -8.50
C GLY A 13 -4.25 7.43 -7.08
N GLN A 14 -4.34 6.50 -6.12
CA GLN A 14 -4.52 6.79 -4.70
C GLN A 14 -3.26 6.44 -3.92
N GLU A 15 -2.94 7.24 -2.90
CA GLU A 15 -1.79 7.01 -2.03
C GLU A 15 -2.17 6.26 -0.75
N PHE A 16 -1.29 5.35 -0.31
CA PHE A 16 -1.46 4.54 0.89
C PHE A 16 -0.14 4.44 1.66
N GLU A 17 -0.20 4.50 2.99
CA GLU A 17 0.93 4.19 3.88
C GLU A 17 0.91 2.71 4.26
N VAL A 18 2.04 2.02 4.11
CA VAL A 18 2.19 0.62 4.52
C VAL A 18 2.33 0.53 6.03
N LEU A 19 1.39 -0.14 6.68
CA LEU A 19 1.38 -0.35 8.14
C LEU A 19 1.98 -1.70 8.54
N GLU A 20 1.81 -2.72 7.70
CA GLU A 20 2.27 -4.08 7.97
C GLU A 20 2.44 -4.84 6.66
N CYS A 21 3.46 -5.69 6.56
CA CYS A 21 3.66 -6.59 5.41
C CYS A 21 3.41 -8.02 5.88
N TYR A 22 2.39 -8.68 5.33
CA TYR A 22 2.08 -10.07 5.68
C TYR A 22 3.00 -11.02 4.93
N ASP A 23 3.23 -10.75 3.65
CA ASP A 23 4.07 -11.55 2.76
C ASP A 23 4.68 -10.68 1.64
N ASN A 24 5.09 -11.29 0.53
CA ASN A 24 5.66 -10.57 -0.60
C ASN A 24 4.62 -9.96 -1.57
N ILE A 25 3.33 -10.26 -1.40
CA ILE A 25 2.24 -9.86 -2.31
C ILE A 25 1.13 -9.05 -1.63
N SER A 26 1.07 -9.04 -0.30
CA SER A 26 0.01 -8.37 0.46
C SER A 26 0.46 -7.82 1.82
N GLY A 27 -0.37 -6.95 2.38
CA GLY A 27 -0.17 -6.37 3.71
C GLY A 27 -1.36 -5.56 4.19
N ARG A 28 -1.11 -4.71 5.19
CA ARG A 28 -2.07 -3.74 5.72
C ARG A 28 -1.60 -2.34 5.38
N VAL A 29 -2.52 -1.52 4.91
CA VAL A 29 -2.25 -0.13 4.56
C VAL A 29 -3.27 0.82 5.18
N ARG A 30 -2.94 2.10 5.23
CA ARG A 30 -3.87 3.19 5.52
C ARG A 30 -3.90 4.12 4.31
N GLU A 31 -5.07 4.59 3.90
CA GLU A 31 -5.16 5.68 2.93
C GLU A 31 -4.39 6.92 3.42
N ASN A 32 -3.57 7.53 2.58
CA ASN A 32 -2.74 8.69 2.94
C ASN A 32 -3.54 10.00 2.86
N CYS A 33 -4.59 10.10 3.68
CA CYS A 33 -5.42 11.30 3.84
C CYS A 33 -5.87 11.45 5.31
N GLU A 34 -6.38 12.63 5.68
CA GLU A 34 -6.72 12.97 7.08
C GLU A 34 -7.62 11.92 7.75
N ASP A 35 -8.66 11.48 7.04
CA ASP A 35 -9.65 10.48 7.49
C ASP A 35 -9.43 9.08 6.87
N GLY A 36 -8.22 8.78 6.42
CA GLY A 36 -7.94 7.56 5.67
C GLY A 36 -8.31 6.26 6.40
N CYS A 37 -9.01 5.36 5.70
CA CYS A 37 -9.39 4.06 6.24
C CYS A 37 -8.20 3.10 6.29
N ILE A 38 -8.23 2.18 7.25
CA ILE A 38 -7.31 1.04 7.29
C ILE A 38 -7.88 -0.09 6.44
N ILE A 39 -7.08 -0.53 5.47
CA ILE A 39 -7.42 -1.66 4.60
C ILE A 39 -6.53 -2.85 5.00
N ASN A 40 -7.19 -3.92 5.43
CA ASN A 40 -6.55 -5.19 5.72
C ASN A 40 -6.51 -6.06 4.46
N ASN A 41 -5.46 -6.87 4.30
CA ASN A 41 -5.26 -7.74 3.12
C ASN A 41 -5.20 -6.96 1.79
N PHE A 42 -4.52 -5.82 1.80
CA PHE A 42 -4.26 -5.04 0.60
C PHE A 42 -3.20 -5.75 -0.26
N TYR A 43 -3.51 -6.00 -1.52
CA TYR A 43 -2.60 -6.65 -2.46
C TYR A 43 -1.76 -5.64 -3.22
N TRP A 44 -0.45 -5.88 -3.31
CA TRP A 44 0.48 -5.02 -4.05
C TRP A 44 0.22 -5.01 -5.55
N THR A 45 -0.49 -6.01 -6.06
CA THR A 45 -0.86 -6.16 -7.47
C THR A 45 -2.28 -6.73 -7.54
N TYR A 46 -3.20 -6.08 -8.26
CA TYR A 46 -4.56 -6.57 -8.46
C TYR A 46 -5.09 -6.13 -9.82
N GLY A 47 -5.75 -7.04 -10.56
CA GLY A 47 -6.36 -6.72 -11.86
C GLY A 47 -5.36 -6.32 -12.96
N GLY A 48 -4.08 -6.65 -12.82
CA GLY A 48 -3.01 -6.25 -13.75
C GLY A 48 -2.33 -4.93 -13.40
N GLU A 49 -2.88 -4.16 -12.46
CA GLU A 49 -2.25 -2.96 -11.91
C GLU A 49 -1.32 -3.32 -10.75
N GLU A 50 -0.25 -2.56 -10.62
CA GLU A 50 0.80 -2.77 -9.62
C GLU A 50 1.08 -1.49 -8.83
N CYS A 51 1.23 -1.65 -7.51
CA CYS A 51 1.60 -0.55 -6.62
C CYS A 51 3.00 -0.03 -6.93
N LYS A 52 3.16 1.30 -6.84
CA LYS A 52 4.45 1.98 -7.03
C LYS A 52 4.88 2.63 -5.73
N LEU A 53 6.16 2.53 -5.39
CA LEU A 53 6.72 3.27 -4.26
C LEU A 53 6.81 4.76 -4.64
N ILE A 54 6.27 5.64 -3.80
CA ILE A 54 6.48 7.08 -3.90
C ILE A 54 7.69 7.43 -3.04
N THR A 55 8.82 7.69 -3.70
CA THR A 55 9.99 8.27 -3.05
C THR A 55 9.86 9.79 -3.07
N LYS A 56 9.79 10.42 -1.90
CA LYS A 56 10.03 11.86 -1.74
C LYS A 56 11.52 12.17 -1.74
#